data_AF-A0A3M1CYA3-F1
#
_entry.id   AF-A0A3M1CYA3-F1
#
_cell.length_a   1.000
_cell.length_b   1.000
_cell.length_c   1.000
_cell.angle_alpha   90.00
_cell.angle_beta   90.00
_cell.angle_gamma   90.00
#
_symmetry.space_group_name_H-M   'P 1'
#
loop_
_entity.id
_entity.type
_entity.pdbx_description
1 polymer ?
#
loop_
_entity_poly.entity_id
_entity_poly.type
_entity_poly.pdbx_seq_one_letter_code
_entity_poly.pdbx_strand_id
1 'polypeptide(L)'
;MSGQHRQPPGFCDLFDEAQARAGLPALFVVNARGELRLASDKTRDAWQRLPRDAEGWAICPPREVCHCLLRDRATGWVQYVLATAWELVADHPRADVRRYPSQQEALDALAALGPVPVAREAWEE
;
A
#
# COMPACT_ATOMS: atom_id res chain seq x y z
N MET A 1 -2.80 1.05 -30.17
CA MET A 1 -2.28 1.90 -29.09
C MET A 1 -1.26 1.06 -28.34
N SER A 2 0.03 1.30 -28.56
CA SER A 2 1.10 0.49 -27.96
C SER A 2 1.07 0.65 -26.44
N GLY A 3 0.80 -0.44 -25.74
CA GLY A 3 0.88 -0.49 -24.28
C GLY A 3 2.31 -0.17 -23.87
N GLN A 4 2.55 1.04 -23.37
CA GLN A 4 3.81 1.34 -22.72
C GLN A 4 3.86 0.44 -21.48
N HIS A 5 4.76 -0.54 -21.50
CA HIS A 5 5.16 -1.25 -20.28
C HIS A 5 5.71 -0.21 -19.32
N ARG A 6 4.88 0.25 -18.36
CA ARG A 6 5.36 1.08 -17.28
C ARG A 6 6.25 0.20 -16.43
N GLN A 7 7.53 0.56 -16.31
CA GLN A 7 8.38 -0.07 -15.32
C GLN A 7 7.76 0.12 -13.93
N PRO A 8 7.85 -0.90 -13.06
CA PRO A 8 7.39 -0.76 -11.70
C PRO A 8 8.13 0.38 -11.00
N PRO A 9 7.46 1.14 -10.10
CA PRO A 9 8.06 2.28 -9.43
C PRO A 9 9.16 1.80 -8.49
N GLY A 10 10.35 2.36 -8.64
CA GLY A 10 11.45 2.23 -7.68
C GLY A 10 11.22 3.10 -6.44
N PHE A 11 12.10 2.99 -5.44
CA PHE A 11 12.09 3.85 -4.26
C PHE A 11 12.62 5.25 -4.58
N CYS A 12 12.10 6.26 -3.87
CA CYS A 12 12.44 7.67 -4.05
C CYS A 12 13.91 7.96 -3.68
N ASP A 13 14.43 7.28 -2.67
CA ASP A 13 15.84 7.37 -2.26
C ASP A 13 16.30 6.09 -1.52
N LEU A 14 17.58 6.05 -1.14
CA LEU A 14 18.18 4.92 -0.42
C LEU A 14 17.62 4.74 1.00
N PHE A 15 17.10 5.81 1.61
CA PHE A 15 16.50 5.71 2.93
C PHE A 15 15.16 4.96 2.86
N ASP A 16 14.31 5.33 1.90
CA ASP A 16 13.04 4.64 1.65
C ASP A 16 13.27 3.17 1.31
N GLU A 17 14.27 2.86 0.47
CA GLU A 17 14.64 1.49 0.16
C GLU A 17 15.15 0.72 1.39
N ALA A 18 16.03 1.31 2.19
CA ALA A 18 16.55 0.70 3.41
C ALA A 18 15.43 0.44 4.43
N GLN A 19 14.51 1.39 4.62
CA GLN A 19 13.34 1.24 5.48
C GLN A 19 12.44 0.11 4.96
N ALA A 20 12.20 0.09 3.65
CA ALA A 20 11.37 -0.93 3.02
C ALA A 20 11.97 -2.33 3.13
N ARG A 21 13.30 -2.47 3.16
CA ARG A 21 13.99 -3.77 3.25
C ARG A 21 14.22 -4.25 4.68
N ALA A 22 14.62 -3.35 5.59
CA ALA A 22 15.14 -3.72 6.91
C ALA A 22 14.58 -2.90 8.08
N GLY A 23 13.78 -1.86 7.81
CA GLY A 23 13.19 -1.04 8.86
C GLY A 23 12.03 -1.70 9.61
N LEU A 24 11.37 -0.92 10.46
CA LEU A 24 10.07 -1.31 11.02
C LEU A 24 9.00 -1.42 9.93
N PRO A 25 7.95 -2.24 10.15
CA PRO A 25 6.75 -2.26 9.32
C PRO A 25 6.25 -0.86 8.97
N ALA A 26 6.04 -0.64 7.67
CA ALA A 26 5.73 0.68 7.10
C ALA A 26 4.90 0.56 5.82
N LEU A 27 4.25 1.68 5.47
CA LEU A 27 3.51 1.85 4.23
C LEU A 27 4.27 2.79 3.30
N PHE A 28 4.33 2.44 2.02
CA PHE A 28 4.91 3.26 0.96
C PHE A 28 3.86 3.54 -0.11
N VAL A 29 3.82 4.79 -0.58
CA VAL A 29 2.91 5.23 -1.63
C VAL A 29 3.70 5.81 -2.79
N VAL A 30 3.09 5.77 -3.98
CA VAL A 30 3.68 6.38 -5.17
C VAL A 30 3.50 7.89 -5.10
N ASN A 31 4.61 8.62 -5.17
CA ASN A 31 4.61 10.08 -5.19
C ASN A 31 4.27 10.62 -6.60
N ALA A 32 4.22 11.95 -6.76
CA ALA A 32 3.91 12.58 -8.04
C ALA A 32 4.95 12.31 -9.16
N ARG A 33 6.15 11.84 -8.82
CA ARG A 33 7.20 11.45 -9.77
C ARG A 33 7.14 9.98 -10.15
N GLY A 34 6.21 9.21 -9.58
CA GLY A 34 6.11 7.78 -9.84
C GLY A 34 7.09 6.94 -8.99
N GLU A 35 7.55 7.44 -7.84
CA GLU A 35 8.49 6.73 -6.97
C GLU A 35 7.82 6.35 -5.65
N LEU A 36 8.19 5.20 -5.09
CA LEU A 36 7.76 4.76 -3.77
C LEU A 36 8.43 5.58 -2.67
N ARG A 37 7.63 6.20 -1.81
CA ARG A 37 8.09 6.98 -0.66
C ARG A 37 7.38 6.55 0.62
N LEU A 38 8.10 6.53 1.73
CA LEU A 38 7.53 6.26 3.06
C LEU A 38 6.36 7.21 3.33
N ALA A 39 5.18 6.65 3.54
CA ALA A 39 4.00 7.38 3.99
C ALA A 39 3.98 7.40 5.52
N SER A 40 4.78 8.28 6.13
CA SER A 40 4.96 8.34 7.59
C SER A 40 3.63 8.47 8.35
N ASP A 41 2.74 9.29 7.84
CA ASP A 41 1.46 9.60 8.50
C ASP A 41 0.52 8.39 8.44
N LYS A 42 0.38 7.79 7.24
CA LYS A 42 -0.40 6.56 7.05
C LYS A 42 0.17 5.39 7.84
N THR A 43 1.49 5.30 7.92
CA THR A 43 2.19 4.31 8.72
C THR A 43 1.84 4.50 10.18
N ARG A 44 2.00 5.70 10.74
CA ARG A 44 1.65 6.00 12.13
C ARG A 44 0.19 5.67 12.44
N ASP A 45 -0.73 6.06 11.57
CA ASP A 45 -2.15 5.74 11.72
C ASP A 45 -2.40 4.23 11.73
N ALA A 46 -1.72 3.47 10.86
CA ALA A 46 -1.79 2.01 10.84
C ALA A 46 -1.29 1.38 12.13
N TRP A 47 -0.18 1.85 12.66
CA TRP A 47 0.36 1.39 13.94
C TRP A 47 -0.59 1.62 15.12
N GLN A 48 -1.47 2.63 15.07
CA GLN A 48 -2.46 2.86 16.13
C GLN A 48 -3.51 1.76 16.22
N ARG A 49 -3.77 1.05 15.10
CA ARG A 49 -4.81 0.00 15.00
C ARG A 49 -4.28 -1.40 15.31
N LEU A 50 -2.97 -1.55 15.45
CA LEU A 50 -2.38 -2.85 15.78
C LEU A 50 -2.76 -3.28 17.21
N PRO A 51 -2.84 -4.60 17.46
CA PRO A 51 -3.00 -5.15 18.80
C PRO A 51 -1.96 -4.58 19.78
N ARG A 52 -2.37 -4.45 21.05
CA ARG A 52 -1.52 -3.95 22.13
C ARG A 52 -1.13 -5.06 23.08
N ASP A 53 0.09 -5.01 23.60
CA ASP A 53 0.52 -5.85 24.72
C ASP A 53 -0.05 -5.35 26.07
N ALA A 54 0.34 -5.99 27.17
CA ALA A 54 -0.14 -5.66 28.51
C ALA A 54 0.30 -4.27 28.97
N GLU A 55 1.41 -3.77 28.41
CA GLU A 55 2.01 -2.47 28.69
C GLU A 55 1.46 -1.36 27.77
N GLY A 56 0.60 -1.71 26.81
CA GLY A 56 -0.02 -0.76 25.88
C GLY A 56 0.83 -0.42 24.65
N TRP A 57 1.95 -1.12 24.43
CA TRP A 57 2.74 -0.98 23.21
C TRP A 57 2.12 -1.76 22.06
N ALA A 58 2.27 -1.25 20.84
CA ALA A 58 1.82 -1.95 19.66
C ALA A 58 2.69 -3.20 19.43
N ILE A 59 2.05 -4.35 19.29
CA ILE A 59 2.71 -5.60 18.93
C ILE A 59 3.19 -5.47 17.48
N CYS A 60 4.50 -5.47 17.29
CA CYS A 60 5.11 -5.32 15.97
C CYS A 60 4.72 -6.53 15.09
N PRO A 61 4.05 -6.32 13.94
CA PRO A 61 3.65 -7.41 13.08
C PRO A 61 4.87 -8.04 12.40
N PRO A 62 4.76 -9.31 11.97
CA PRO A 62 5.80 -9.94 11.16
C PRO A 62 6.01 -9.17 9.85
N ARG A 63 7.24 -9.21 9.33
CA ARG A 63 7.53 -8.62 8.03
C ARG A 63 7.04 -9.55 6.93
N GLU A 64 5.92 -9.16 6.34
CA GLU A 64 5.33 -9.82 5.17
C GLU A 64 4.99 -8.73 4.13
N VAL A 65 5.86 -8.62 3.13
CA VAL A 65 5.71 -7.60 2.09
C VAL A 65 4.48 -7.90 1.25
N CYS A 66 3.64 -6.89 1.04
CA CYS A 66 2.39 -7.02 0.32
C CYS A 66 2.17 -5.85 -0.64
N HIS A 67 1.85 -6.17 -1.90
CA HIS A 67 1.47 -5.22 -2.94
C HIS A 67 -0.05 -5.05 -2.91
N CYS A 68 -0.52 -3.88 -2.50
CA CYS A 68 -1.93 -3.65 -2.24
C CYS A 68 -2.49 -2.58 -3.17
N LEU A 69 -3.73 -2.76 -3.57
CA LEU A 69 -4.57 -1.64 -3.96
C LEU A 69 -5.52 -1.32 -2.81
N LEU A 70 -5.67 -0.03 -2.51
CA LEU A 70 -6.64 0.48 -1.55
C LEU A 70 -7.70 1.27 -2.31
N ARG A 71 -8.94 0.82 -2.23
CA ARG A 71 -10.12 1.51 -2.77
C ARG A 71 -10.79 2.29 -1.64
N ASP A 72 -10.77 3.61 -1.69
CA ASP A 72 -11.53 4.43 -0.74
C ASP A 72 -13.05 4.18 -0.91
N ARG A 73 -13.72 3.81 0.18
CA ARG A 73 -15.14 3.40 0.16
C ARG A 73 -16.09 4.54 -0.20
N ALA A 74 -15.70 5.79 0.09
CA ALA A 74 -16.54 6.96 -0.14
C ALA A 74 -16.47 7.46 -1.59
N THR A 75 -15.29 7.44 -2.19
CA THR A 75 -15.01 8.02 -3.51
C THR A 75 -14.83 6.98 -4.61
N GLY A 76 -14.55 5.73 -4.23
CA GLY A 76 -14.13 4.68 -5.15
C GLY A 76 -12.70 4.86 -5.68
N TRP A 77 -11.97 5.89 -5.24
CA TRP A 77 -10.59 6.14 -5.67
C TRP A 77 -9.69 4.97 -5.29
N VAL A 78 -8.90 4.49 -6.24
CA VAL A 78 -7.98 3.37 -6.04
C VAL A 78 -6.55 3.86 -6.10
N GLN A 79 -5.77 3.51 -5.10
CA GLN A 79 -4.33 3.80 -5.05
C GLN A 79 -3.52 2.52 -4.80
N TYR A 80 -2.34 2.45 -5.38
CA TYR A 80 -1.36 1.43 -5.04
C TYR A 80 -0.61 1.81 -3.76
N VAL A 81 -0.41 0.81 -2.89
CA VAL A 81 0.34 0.89 -1.64
C VAL A 81 1.23 -0.34 -1.52
N LEU A 82 2.50 -0.13 -1.18
CA LEU A 82 3.38 -1.20 -0.73
C LEU A 82 3.36 -1.23 0.81
N ALA A 83 2.96 -2.34 1.40
CA ALA A 83 3.06 -2.57 2.84
C ALA A 83 4.21 -3.53 3.12
N THR A 84 5.04 -3.26 4.12
CA THR A 84 6.10 -4.20 4.55
C THR A 84 5.64 -5.19 5.63
N ALA A 85 4.39 -5.05 6.08
CA ALA A 85 3.61 -6.04 6.83
C ALA A 85 2.13 -5.88 6.42
N TRP A 86 1.46 -6.96 6.03
CA TRP A 86 0.08 -6.90 5.51
C TRP A 86 -0.93 -6.45 6.59
N GLU A 87 -0.63 -6.71 7.87
CA GLU A 87 -1.46 -6.32 9.00
C GLU A 87 -1.66 -4.80 9.10
N LEU A 88 -0.73 -4.00 8.55
CA LEU A 88 -0.86 -2.54 8.52
C LEU A 88 -2.02 -2.07 7.63
N VAL A 89 -2.44 -2.90 6.67
CA VAL A 89 -3.54 -2.60 5.75
C VAL A 89 -4.77 -3.48 5.96
N ALA A 90 -4.67 -4.57 6.72
CA ALA A 90 -5.74 -5.56 6.90
C ALA A 90 -7.10 -4.96 7.29
N ASP A 91 -7.13 -4.15 8.34
CA ASP A 91 -8.35 -3.51 8.86
C ASP A 91 -8.32 -2.01 8.56
N HIS A 92 -8.41 -1.65 7.28
CA HIS A 92 -8.42 -0.24 6.89
C HIS A 92 -9.84 0.35 7.06
N PRO A 93 -10.04 1.36 7.93
CA PRO A 93 -11.38 1.81 8.31
C PRO A 93 -12.16 2.49 7.17
N ARG A 94 -11.44 3.00 6.17
CA ARG A 94 -12.01 3.80 5.06
C ARG A 94 -11.84 3.17 3.68
N ALA A 95 -11.16 2.04 3.57
CA ALA A 95 -10.81 1.49 2.26
C ALA A 95 -10.99 -0.01 2.22
N ASP A 96 -11.40 -0.51 1.07
CA ASP A 96 -11.30 -1.93 0.75
C ASP A 96 -9.88 -2.20 0.25
N VAL A 97 -9.35 -3.38 0.56
CA VAL A 97 -7.95 -3.72 0.31
C VAL A 97 -7.91 -4.97 -0.53
N ARG A 98 -7.19 -4.89 -1.66
CA ARG A 98 -6.92 -6.06 -2.50
C ARG A 98 -5.42 -6.29 -2.58
N ARG A 99 -5.00 -7.52 -2.30
CA ARG A 99 -3.60 -7.94 -2.29
C ARG A 99 -3.23 -8.58 -3.62
N TYR A 100 -1.98 -8.36 -4.02
CA TYR A 100 -1.40 -8.89 -5.24
C TYR A 100 -0.05 -9.53 -4.90
N PRO A 101 0.32 -10.62 -5.59
CA PRO A 101 1.56 -11.33 -5.33
C PRO A 101 2.80 -10.56 -5.84
N SER A 102 2.61 -9.63 -6.78
CA SER A 102 3.70 -8.84 -7.34
C SER A 102 3.31 -7.37 -7.55
N GLN A 103 4.32 -6.50 -7.55
CA GLN A 103 4.17 -5.08 -7.87
C GLN A 103 3.57 -4.90 -9.27
N GLN A 104 4.01 -5.71 -10.23
CA GLN A 104 3.55 -5.63 -11.61
C GLN A 104 2.06 -5.93 -11.71
N GLU A 105 1.58 -7.01 -11.08
CA GLU A 105 0.16 -7.38 -11.13
C GLU A 105 -0.74 -6.33 -10.48
N ALA A 106 -0.31 -5.72 -9.37
CA ALA A 106 -1.05 -4.64 -8.74
C ALA A 106 -1.18 -3.43 -9.68
N LEU A 107 -0.11 -3.09 -10.40
CA LEU A 107 -0.09 -1.95 -11.32
C LEU A 107 -0.89 -2.23 -12.59
N ASP A 108 -0.85 -3.47 -13.10
CA ASP A 108 -1.66 -3.88 -14.25
C ASP A 108 -3.14 -3.82 -13.90
N ALA A 109 -3.52 -4.30 -12.70
CA ALA A 109 -4.89 -4.18 -12.20
C ALA A 109 -5.32 -2.73 -11.98
N LEU A 110 -4.44 -1.87 -11.47
CA LEU A 110 -4.70 -0.44 -11.32
C LEU A 110 -4.90 0.23 -12.70
N ALA A 111 -4.04 -0.09 -13.67
CA ALA A 111 -4.11 0.47 -15.02
C ALA A 111 -5.38 0.04 -15.77
N ALA A 112 -5.90 -1.17 -15.49
CA ALA A 112 -7.16 -1.66 -16.05
C ALA A 112 -8.38 -0.80 -15.65
N LEU A 113 -8.30 -0.02 -14.56
CA LEU A 113 -9.35 0.92 -14.16
C LEU A 113 -9.39 2.19 -15.03
N GLY A 114 -8.39 2.40 -15.88
CA GLY A 114 -8.27 3.57 -16.75
C GLY A 114 -7.42 4.70 -16.15
N PRO A 115 -7.38 5.88 -16.82
CA PRO A 115 -6.48 6.98 -16.45
C PRO A 115 -6.84 7.65 -15.12
N VAL A 116 -8.11 7.53 -14.70
CA VAL A 116 -8.60 7.96 -13.40
C VAL A 116 -9.01 6.70 -12.65
N PRO A 117 -8.13 6.12 -11.81
CA PRO A 117 -8.37 4.80 -11.21
C PRO A 117 -9.47 4.86 -10.16
N VAL A 118 -10.71 4.62 -10.61
CA VAL A 118 -11.91 4.62 -9.76
C VAL A 118 -12.67 3.32 -9.95
N ALA A 119 -12.90 2.60 -8.86
CA ALA A 119 -13.77 1.43 -8.80
C ALA A 119 -15.03 1.79 -8.02
N ARG A 120 -16.19 1.84 -8.69
CA ARG A 120 -17.46 2.22 -8.05
C ARG A 120 -18.04 1.12 -7.18
N GLU A 121 -17.78 -0.13 -7.55
CA GLU A 121 -18.25 -1.31 -6.85
C GLU A 121 -17.32 -1.63 -5.68
N ALA A 122 -17.89 -2.16 -4.59
CA ALA A 122 -17.10 -2.70 -3.49
C ALA A 122 -16.26 -3.88 -3.98
N TRP A 123 -15.10 -4.08 -3.34
CA TRP A 123 -14.33 -5.29 -3.58
C TRP A 123 -14.77 -6.35 -2.59
N GLU A 124 -15.15 -7.51 -3.11
CA GLU A 124 -15.33 -8.71 -2.31
C GLU A 124 -13.98 -9.12 -1.69
N GLU A 125 -14.02 -9.57 -0.44
CA GLU A 125 -12.85 -10.01 0.35
C GLU A 125 -12.20 -11.30 -0.17
#